data_AF-A0A2W4KW80-F1
#
_entry.id   AF-A0A2W4KW80-F1
#
_cell.length_a   1.000
_cell.length_b   1.000
_cell.length_c   1.000
_cell.angle_alpha   90.00
_cell.angle_beta   90.00
_cell.angle_gamma   90.00
#
_symmetry.space_group_name_H-M   'P 1'
#
loop_
_entity.id
_entity.type
_entity.pdbx_description
1 polymer ?
#
loop_
_entity_poly.entity_id
_entity_poly.type
_entity_poly.pdbx_seq_one_letter_code
_entity_poly.pdbx_strand_id
1 'polypeptide(L)'
;MSAGRFDFERRALAASGGVLVAFLAVPLVALFVTTTVVDFGAGLLHPLVWPALRLSLLTTFISLVLVVVFGTPLAWSLARASGRITHTLETLVQMPIVMPPAVAGVALLLAFGRRGLLAGWLYPEGVAVTFTTTAVVMAEVFVSAPFFVQAATSAFRR
;
A
#
# COMPACT_ATOMS: atom_id res chain seq x y z
N MET A 1 -11.10 35.03 -34.23
CA MET A 1 -10.16 35.28 -33.10
C MET A 1 -10.18 34.21 -32.00
N SER A 2 -10.99 33.15 -32.08
CA SER A 2 -11.13 32.13 -31.01
C SER A 2 -10.13 30.96 -31.09
N ALA A 3 -9.66 30.58 -32.28
CA ALA A 3 -8.82 29.39 -32.48
C ALA A 3 -7.42 29.45 -31.83
N GLY A 4 -6.76 30.62 -31.85
CA GLY A 4 -5.38 30.76 -31.35
C GLY A 4 -5.21 30.68 -29.84
N ARG A 5 -6.28 30.88 -29.04
CA ARG A 5 -6.23 30.78 -27.57
C ARG A 5 -6.24 29.33 -27.10
N PHE A 6 -7.01 28.46 -27.76
CA PHE A 6 -7.09 27.05 -27.41
C PHE A 6 -5.79 26.28 -27.66
N ASP A 7 -5.04 26.65 -28.70
CA ASP A 7 -3.74 26.03 -29.00
C ASP A 7 -2.65 26.48 -28.00
N PHE A 8 -2.70 27.73 -27.53
CA PHE A 8 -1.81 28.24 -26.49
C PHE A 8 -2.09 27.59 -25.13
N GLU A 9 -3.36 27.49 -24.72
CA GLU A 9 -3.77 26.84 -23.47
C GLU A 9 -3.38 25.35 -23.46
N ARG A 10 -3.59 24.63 -24.58
CA ARG A 10 -3.16 23.23 -24.73
C ARG A 10 -1.63 23.07 -24.65
N ARG A 11 -0.87 23.97 -25.28
CA ARG A 11 0.60 23.96 -25.22
C ARG A 11 1.12 24.29 -23.82
N ALA A 12 0.49 25.24 -23.12
CA ALA A 12 0.85 25.57 -21.74
C ALA A 12 0.57 24.40 -20.79
N LEU A 13 -0.57 23.71 -20.94
CA LEU A 13 -0.89 22.49 -20.18
C LEU A 13 0.05 21.32 -20.52
N ALA A 14 0.43 21.15 -21.79
CA ALA A 14 1.39 20.14 -22.19
C ALA A 14 2.80 20.43 -21.64
N ALA A 15 3.21 21.69 -21.64
CA ALA A 15 4.50 22.11 -21.09
C ALA A 15 4.57 21.90 -19.57
N SER A 16 3.53 22.29 -18.83
CA SER A 16 3.48 22.08 -17.37
C SER A 16 3.43 20.59 -17.00
N GLY A 17 2.65 19.80 -17.75
CA GLY A 17 2.65 18.34 -17.62
C GLY A 17 4.04 17.72 -17.91
N GLY A 18 4.71 18.20 -18.95
CA GLY A 18 6.06 17.75 -19.32
C GLY A 18 7.09 18.01 -18.21
N VAL A 19 7.04 19.18 -17.56
CA VAL A 19 7.91 19.49 -16.41
C VAL A 19 7.69 18.52 -15.25
N LEU A 20 6.44 18.22 -14.92
CA LEU A 20 6.12 17.26 -13.85
C LEU A 20 6.62 15.86 -14.19
N VAL A 21 6.39 15.38 -15.42
CA VAL A 21 6.88 14.08 -15.87
C VAL A 21 8.40 14.03 -15.82
N ALA A 22 9.09 15.08 -16.27
CA ALA A 22 10.54 15.15 -16.21
C ALA A 22 11.04 15.08 -14.76
N PHE A 23 10.44 15.85 -13.85
CA PHE A 23 10.79 15.83 -12.43
C PHE A 23 10.66 14.43 -11.80
N LEU A 24 9.57 13.70 -12.12
CA LEU A 24 9.36 12.33 -11.66
C LEU A 24 10.31 11.33 -12.32
N ALA A 25 10.68 11.55 -13.58
CA ALA A 25 11.55 10.65 -14.34
C ALA A 25 13.04 10.79 -13.96
N VAL A 26 13.51 12.00 -13.64
CA VAL A 26 14.93 12.28 -13.31
C VAL A 26 15.53 11.31 -12.28
N PRO A 27 14.94 11.06 -11.10
CA PRO A 27 15.54 10.13 -10.13
C PRO A 27 15.59 8.69 -10.63
N LEU A 28 14.59 8.27 -11.42
CA LEU A 28 14.58 6.94 -12.03
C LEU A 28 15.69 6.81 -13.08
N VAL A 29 15.84 7.82 -13.95
CA VAL A 29 16.90 7.86 -14.95
C VAL A 29 18.28 7.91 -14.27
N ALA A 30 18.43 8.71 -13.22
CA ALA A 30 19.66 8.78 -12.45
C ALA A 30 20.07 7.39 -11.94
N LEU A 31 19.14 6.60 -11.39
CA LEU A 31 19.41 5.24 -10.92
C LEU A 31 19.95 4.33 -12.02
N PHE A 32 19.41 4.40 -13.24
CA PHE A 32 19.89 3.61 -14.37
C PHE A 32 21.25 4.08 -14.90
N VAL A 33 21.48 5.40 -14.92
CA VAL A 33 22.75 5.96 -15.40
C VAL A 33 23.89 5.71 -14.41
N THR A 34 23.61 5.69 -13.11
CA THR A 34 24.64 5.49 -12.07
C THR A 34 24.98 4.02 -11.80
N THR A 35 24.17 3.07 -12.28
CA THR A 35 24.35 1.64 -11.97
C THR A 35 24.97 0.91 -13.16
N THR A 36 26.16 0.31 -12.98
CA THR A 36 26.75 -0.53 -14.03
C THR A 36 26.18 -1.94 -14.04
N VAL A 37 26.31 -2.66 -15.16
CA VAL A 37 25.90 -4.08 -15.27
C VAL A 37 26.67 -4.96 -14.27
N VAL A 38 27.91 -4.59 -13.94
CA VAL A 38 28.73 -5.30 -12.96
C VAL A 38 28.20 -5.08 -11.54
N ASP A 39 27.86 -3.83 -11.19
CA ASP A 39 27.27 -3.50 -9.87
C ASP A 39 25.92 -4.20 -9.68
N PHE A 40 25.12 -4.26 -10.74
CA PHE A 40 23.85 -4.98 -10.74
C PHE A 40 24.05 -6.49 -10.53
N GLY A 41 24.99 -7.11 -11.25
CA GLY A 41 25.34 -8.51 -11.06
C GLY A 41 25.85 -8.83 -9.66
N ALA A 42 26.74 -7.99 -9.13
CA ALA A 42 27.24 -8.09 -7.75
C ALA A 42 26.10 -7.94 -6.72
N GLY A 43 25.15 -7.05 -6.99
CA GLY A 43 23.94 -6.87 -6.17
C GLY A 43 23.07 -8.14 -6.15
N LEU A 44 22.81 -8.77 -7.30
CA LEU A 44 22.03 -10.01 -7.37
C LEU A 44 22.68 -11.20 -6.64
N LEU A 45 24.01 -11.23 -6.61
CA LEU A 45 24.78 -12.25 -5.89
C LEU A 45 24.91 -11.95 -4.39
N HIS A 46 24.45 -10.78 -3.94
CA HIS A 46 24.52 -10.41 -2.54
C HIS A 46 23.69 -11.38 -1.68
N PRO A 47 24.25 -11.92 -0.58
CA PRO A 47 23.62 -13.01 0.18
C PRO A 47 22.27 -12.63 0.80
N LEU A 48 21.98 -11.35 0.98
CA LEU A 48 20.71 -10.85 1.51
C LEU A 48 19.61 -10.65 0.47
N VAL A 49 19.94 -10.53 -0.82
CA VAL A 49 18.95 -10.16 -1.85
C VAL A 49 17.93 -11.27 -2.06
N TRP A 50 18.37 -12.50 -2.26
CA TRP A 50 17.45 -13.63 -2.46
C TRP A 50 16.55 -13.92 -1.25
N PRO A 51 17.06 -13.97 0.01
CA PRO A 51 16.21 -14.09 1.18
C PRO A 51 15.19 -12.95 1.31
N ALA A 52 15.60 -11.70 1.07
CA ALA A 52 14.71 -10.54 1.13
C ALA A 52 13.61 -10.61 0.06
N LEU A 53 13.97 -10.90 -1.19
CA LEU A 53 13.02 -11.07 -2.28
C LEU A 53 12.02 -12.19 -2.00
N ARG A 54 12.51 -13.34 -1.51
CA ARG A 54 11.64 -14.46 -1.13
C ARG A 54 10.69 -14.07 -0.01
N LEU A 55 11.17 -13.37 1.02
CA LEU A 55 10.34 -12.91 2.12
C LEU A 55 9.27 -11.93 1.62
N SER A 56 9.64 -10.92 0.83
CA SER A 56 8.71 -9.94 0.26
C SER A 56 7.66 -10.59 -0.62
N LEU A 57 8.05 -11.49 -1.53
CA LEU A 57 7.10 -12.19 -2.39
C LEU A 57 6.14 -13.07 -1.58
N LEU A 58 6.66 -13.78 -0.56
CA LEU A 58 5.85 -14.63 0.30
C LEU A 58 4.86 -13.80 1.13
N THR A 59 5.32 -12.74 1.80
CA THR A 59 4.45 -11.88 2.62
C THR A 59 3.40 -11.21 1.76
N THR A 60 3.80 -10.58 0.64
CA THR A 60 2.88 -9.89 -0.26
C THR A 60 1.84 -10.84 -0.85
N PHE A 61 2.22 -12.07 -1.21
CA PHE A 61 1.27 -13.07 -1.71
C PHE A 61 0.25 -13.46 -0.63
N ILE A 62 0.71 -13.73 0.60
CA ILE A 62 -0.18 -14.06 1.72
C ILE A 62 -1.12 -12.88 2.00
N SER A 63 -0.60 -11.67 2.09
CA SER A 63 -1.37 -10.44 2.30
C SER A 63 -2.42 -10.23 1.22
N LEU A 64 -2.05 -10.42 -0.05
CA LEU A 64 -2.97 -10.34 -1.18
C LEU A 64 -4.12 -11.35 -1.04
N VAL A 65 -3.81 -12.61 -0.73
CA VAL A 65 -4.83 -13.65 -0.54
C VAL A 65 -5.77 -13.25 0.60
N LEU A 66 -5.25 -12.81 1.74
CA LEU A 66 -6.06 -12.37 2.87
C LEU A 66 -6.96 -11.18 2.48
N VAL A 67 -6.41 -10.17 1.82
CA VAL A 67 -7.16 -8.98 1.38
C VAL A 67 -8.25 -9.37 0.38
N VAL A 68 -7.99 -10.27 -0.56
CA VAL A 68 -9.02 -10.72 -1.51
C VAL A 68 -10.09 -11.53 -0.79
N VAL A 69 -9.70 -12.50 0.04
CA VAL A 69 -10.64 -13.39 0.74
C VAL A 69 -11.55 -12.63 1.70
N PHE A 70 -11.01 -11.68 2.49
CA PHE A 70 -11.78 -10.94 3.48
C PHE A 70 -12.33 -9.60 2.95
N GLY A 71 -11.58 -8.93 2.07
CA GLY A 71 -11.98 -7.64 1.51
C GLY A 71 -13.07 -7.75 0.45
N THR A 72 -13.13 -8.84 -0.32
CA THR A 72 -14.19 -9.04 -1.33
C THR A 72 -15.59 -9.10 -0.72
N PRO A 73 -15.88 -9.94 0.30
CA PRO A 73 -17.21 -9.96 0.93
C PRO A 73 -17.53 -8.64 1.64
N LEU A 74 -16.53 -7.96 2.22
CA LEU A 74 -16.72 -6.63 2.81
C LEU A 74 -17.10 -5.61 1.73
N ALA A 75 -16.34 -5.51 0.65
CA ALA A 75 -16.64 -4.62 -0.46
C ALA A 75 -18.00 -4.94 -1.10
N TRP A 76 -18.33 -6.22 -1.21
CA TRP A 76 -19.62 -6.65 -1.75
C TRP A 76 -20.77 -6.18 -0.85
N SER A 77 -20.65 -6.31 0.47
CA SER A 77 -21.67 -5.85 1.41
C SER A 77 -21.80 -4.32 1.45
N LEU A 78 -20.68 -3.59 1.45
CA LEU A 78 -20.67 -2.12 1.39
C LEU A 78 -21.25 -1.56 0.08
N ALA A 79 -21.11 -2.30 -1.02
CA ALA A 79 -21.68 -1.91 -2.30
C ALA A 79 -23.21 -2.01 -2.33
N ARG A 80 -23.82 -2.93 -1.56
CA ARG A 80 -25.27 -3.19 -1.57
C ARG A 80 -26.00 -2.59 -0.38
N ALA A 81 -25.31 -2.37 0.73
CA ALA A 81 -25.91 -1.78 1.93
C ALA A 81 -26.04 -0.25 1.80
N SER A 82 -27.05 0.30 2.46
CA SER A 82 -27.26 1.75 2.58
C SER A 82 -27.57 2.13 4.03
N GLY A 83 -27.19 3.34 4.44
CA GLY A 83 -27.50 3.87 5.78
C GLY A 83 -26.26 4.19 6.62
N ARG A 84 -26.49 4.56 7.89
CA ARG A 84 -25.46 5.13 8.78
C ARG A 84 -24.34 4.13 9.12
N ILE A 85 -24.67 2.85 9.31
CA ILE A 85 -23.68 1.82 9.64
C ILE A 85 -22.70 1.62 8.48
N THR A 86 -23.21 1.54 7.25
CA THR A 86 -22.38 1.44 6.04
C THR A 86 -21.41 2.62 5.93
N HIS A 87 -21.91 3.85 6.15
CA HIS A 87 -21.07 5.05 6.12
C HIS A 87 -19.97 5.05 7.20
N THR A 88 -20.30 4.61 8.42
CA THR A 88 -19.30 4.45 9.48
C THR A 88 -18.25 3.41 9.11
N LEU A 89 -18.64 2.26 8.56
CA LEU A 89 -17.72 1.22 8.11
C LEU A 89 -16.81 1.70 6.97
N GLU A 90 -17.36 2.40 5.97
CA GLU A 90 -16.58 3.03 4.90
C GLU A 90 -15.54 4.01 5.46
N THR A 91 -15.93 4.82 6.46
CA THR A 91 -15.02 5.76 7.12
C THR A 91 -13.90 5.02 7.86
N LEU A 92 -14.24 3.99 8.64
CA LEU A 92 -13.27 3.17 9.37
C LEU A 92 -12.28 2.49 8.43
N VAL A 93 -12.77 1.95 7.31
CA VAL A 93 -11.93 1.35 6.28
C VAL A 93 -11.03 2.40 5.63
N GLN A 94 -11.45 3.65 5.48
CA GLN A 94 -10.61 4.70 4.87
C GLN A 94 -9.59 5.31 5.84
N MET A 95 -9.79 5.20 7.15
CA MET A 95 -8.87 5.81 8.15
C MET A 95 -7.39 5.43 7.95
N PRO A 96 -7.00 4.20 7.60
CA PRO A 96 -5.60 3.87 7.37
C PRO A 96 -4.93 4.69 6.25
N ILE A 97 -5.68 5.09 5.21
CA ILE A 97 -5.14 5.82 4.06
C ILE A 97 -4.63 7.21 4.45
N VAL A 98 -5.26 7.85 5.44
CA VAL A 98 -4.88 9.20 5.88
C VAL A 98 -3.76 9.19 6.92
N MET A 99 -3.39 8.03 7.46
CA MET A 99 -2.35 7.93 8.46
C MET A 99 -0.96 7.94 7.82
N PRO A 100 0.00 8.71 8.34
CA PRO A 100 1.40 8.56 7.94
C PRO A 100 1.87 7.11 8.17
N PRO A 101 2.71 6.53 7.29
CA PRO A 101 3.14 5.13 7.43
C PRO A 101 3.81 4.83 8.78
N ALA A 102 4.58 5.77 9.31
CA ALA A 102 5.19 5.63 10.63
C ALA A 102 4.14 5.53 11.76
N VAL A 103 3.05 6.30 11.66
CA VAL A 103 1.95 6.27 12.63
C VAL A 103 1.18 4.96 12.54
N ALA A 104 0.94 4.45 11.33
CA ALA A 104 0.33 3.13 11.14
C ALA A 104 1.19 2.02 11.79
N GLY A 105 2.51 2.07 11.62
CA GLY A 105 3.43 1.13 12.28
C GLY A 105 3.35 1.18 13.80
N VAL A 106 3.34 2.38 14.39
CA VAL A 106 3.18 2.55 15.85
C VAL A 106 1.82 2.07 16.33
N ALA A 107 0.73 2.37 15.59
CA ALA A 107 -0.62 1.89 15.93
C ALA A 107 -0.68 0.36 15.97
N LEU A 108 -0.08 -0.32 14.99
CA LEU A 108 0.02 -1.78 14.97
C LEU A 108 0.86 -2.32 16.13
N LEU A 109 1.96 -1.66 16.51
CA LEU A 109 2.73 -2.03 17.69
C LEU A 109 1.94 -1.83 19.00
N LEU A 110 1.17 -0.75 19.11
CA LEU A 110 0.30 -0.50 20.27
C LEU A 110 -0.88 -1.46 20.34
N ALA A 111 -1.33 -2.01 19.20
CA ALA A 111 -2.39 -3.01 19.17
C ALA A 111 -1.85 -4.43 19.43
N PHE A 112 -0.84 -4.85 18.68
CA PHE A 112 -0.36 -6.24 18.59
C PHE A 112 1.02 -6.48 19.22
N GLY A 113 1.66 -5.45 19.75
CA GLY A 113 2.96 -5.58 20.41
C GLY A 113 2.88 -6.26 21.77
N ARG A 114 4.05 -6.62 22.31
CA ARG A 114 4.18 -7.31 23.62
C ARG A 114 3.60 -6.53 24.81
N ARG A 115 3.47 -5.21 24.69
CA ARG A 115 2.82 -4.32 25.67
C ARG A 115 1.59 -3.62 25.09
N GLY A 116 1.06 -4.15 23.98
CA GLY A 116 -0.08 -3.59 23.29
C GLY A 116 -1.42 -4.02 23.88
N LEU A 117 -2.51 -3.47 23.32
CA LEU A 117 -3.88 -3.71 23.76
C LEU A 117 -4.26 -5.20 23.74
N LEU A 118 -3.79 -5.94 22.73
CA LEU A 118 -4.09 -7.37 22.57
C LEU A 118 -3.02 -8.28 23.19
N ALA A 119 -2.07 -7.72 23.94
CA ALA A 119 -0.94 -8.48 24.46
C ALA A 119 -1.36 -9.64 25.38
N GLY A 120 -2.36 -9.42 26.24
CA GLY A 120 -2.84 -10.46 27.17
C GLY A 120 -3.44 -11.69 26.47
N TRP A 121 -3.90 -11.53 25.23
CA TRP A 121 -4.49 -12.60 24.43
C TRP A 121 -3.44 -13.28 23.53
N LEU A 122 -2.49 -12.50 23.01
CA LEU A 122 -1.46 -13.00 22.08
C LEU A 122 -0.23 -13.60 22.77
N TYR A 123 0.14 -13.11 23.94
CA TYR A 123 1.38 -13.47 24.63
C TYR A 123 1.24 -14.37 25.88
N PRO A 124 0.11 -15.06 26.19
CA PRO A 124 0.07 -15.95 27.37
C PRO A 124 1.00 -17.16 27.21
N GLU A 125 1.26 -17.60 25.98
CA GLU A 125 2.17 -18.73 25.66
C GLU A 125 3.54 -18.27 25.12
N GLY A 126 3.83 -16.96 25.12
CA GLY A 126 5.13 -16.42 24.72
C GLY A 126 5.38 -16.28 23.22
N VAL A 127 4.36 -16.49 22.36
CA VAL A 127 4.49 -16.29 20.90
C VAL A 127 4.62 -14.80 20.58
N ALA A 128 5.81 -14.38 20.16
CA ALA A 128 6.05 -13.00 19.79
C ALA A 128 5.59 -12.70 18.37
N VAL A 129 4.64 -11.77 18.20
CA VAL A 129 4.18 -11.35 16.88
C VAL A 129 5.09 -10.26 16.28
N THR A 130 5.60 -9.35 17.11
CA THR A 130 6.52 -8.27 16.68
C THR A 130 7.82 -8.81 16.09
N PHE A 131 8.34 -8.14 15.06
CA PHE A 131 9.57 -8.51 14.36
C PHE A 131 9.54 -9.91 13.71
N THR A 132 8.34 -10.38 13.35
CA THR A 132 8.16 -11.64 12.61
C THR A 132 7.56 -11.40 11.23
N THR A 133 7.61 -12.43 10.38
CA THR A 133 6.91 -12.46 9.09
C THR A 133 5.41 -12.18 9.24
N THR A 134 4.79 -12.64 10.32
CA THR A 134 3.37 -12.37 10.61
C THR A 134 3.10 -10.88 10.80
N ALA A 135 3.98 -10.15 11.50
CA ALA A 135 3.84 -8.71 11.63
C ALA A 135 3.97 -7.96 10.29
N VAL A 136 4.84 -8.44 9.39
CA VAL A 136 4.96 -7.88 8.03
C VAL A 136 3.65 -8.07 7.26
N VAL A 137 3.08 -9.28 7.27
CA VAL A 137 1.79 -9.58 6.63
C VAL A 137 0.67 -8.70 7.20
N MET A 138 0.58 -8.56 8.52
CA MET A 138 -0.44 -7.70 9.14
C MET A 138 -0.29 -6.24 8.71
N ALA A 139 0.94 -5.73 8.64
CA ALA A 139 1.19 -4.36 8.20
C ALA A 139 0.81 -4.15 6.73
N GLU A 140 1.20 -5.08 5.84
CA GLU A 140 0.83 -5.05 4.43
C GLU A 140 -0.69 -5.11 4.25
N VAL A 141 -1.40 -6.00 4.96
CA VAL A 141 -2.87 -6.08 4.94
C VAL A 141 -3.49 -4.77 5.42
N PHE A 142 -3.03 -4.22 6.54
CA PHE A 142 -3.54 -2.98 7.11
C PHE A 142 -3.45 -1.80 6.13
N VAL A 143 -2.34 -1.72 5.39
CA VAL A 143 -2.10 -0.65 4.42
C VAL A 143 -2.82 -0.90 3.08
N SER A 144 -2.88 -2.15 2.60
CA SER A 144 -3.41 -2.48 1.27
C SER A 144 -4.92 -2.75 1.22
N ALA A 145 -5.50 -3.30 2.28
CA ALA A 145 -6.93 -3.58 2.39
C ALA A 145 -7.84 -2.40 2.01
N PRO A 146 -7.61 -1.14 2.47
CA PRO A 146 -8.54 -0.05 2.20
C PRO A 146 -8.58 0.34 0.72
N PHE A 147 -7.45 0.27 0.01
CA PHE A 147 -7.38 0.50 -1.43
C PHE A 147 -8.13 -0.59 -2.20
N PHE A 148 -7.94 -1.86 -1.82
CA PHE A 148 -8.66 -2.97 -2.45
C PHE A 148 -10.17 -2.86 -2.22
N VAL A 149 -10.61 -2.62 -0.99
CA VAL A 149 -12.03 -2.52 -0.65
C VAL A 149 -12.68 -1.35 -1.39
N GLN A 150 -12.01 -0.19 -1.49
CA GLN A 150 -12.53 0.96 -2.23
C GLN A 150 -12.69 0.64 -3.73
N ALA A 151 -11.66 0.05 -4.35
CA ALA A 151 -11.70 -0.33 -5.76
C ALA A 151 -12.80 -1.39 -6.02
N ALA A 152 -12.84 -2.46 -5.23
CA ALA A 152 -13.83 -3.53 -5.36
C ALA A 152 -15.27 -3.02 -5.14
N THR A 153 -15.50 -2.18 -4.13
CA THR A 153 -16.82 -1.57 -3.86
C THR A 153 -17.28 -0.76 -5.07
N SER A 154 -16.38 0.04 -5.67
CA SER A 154 -16.70 0.84 -6.85
C SER A 154 -17.04 -0.01 -8.07
N ALA A 155 -16.35 -1.15 -8.26
CA ALA A 155 -16.63 -2.09 -9.34
C ALA A 155 -17.99 -2.80 -9.14
N PHE A 156 -18.32 -3.11 -7.89
CA PHE A 156 -19.55 -3.81 -7.51
C PHE A 156 -20.82 -2.95 -7.50
N ARG A 157 -20.69 -1.62 -7.42
CA ARG A 157 -21.83 -0.69 -7.51
C ARG A 157 -22.28 -0.41 -8.95
N ARG A 158 -21.45 -0.75 -9.94
CA ARG A 158 -21.82 -0.68 -11.36
C ARG A 158 -22.74 -1.83 -11.73
#